data_AF-A0A3N5KJZ9-F1
#
_entry.id   AF-A0A3N5KJZ9-F1
#
_cell.length_a   1.000
_cell.length_b   1.000
_cell.length_c   1.000
_cell.angle_alpha   90.00
_cell.angle_beta   90.00
_cell.angle_gamma   90.00
#
_symmetry.space_group_name_H-M   'P 1'
#
loop_
_entity.id
_entity.type
_entity.pdbx_description
1 polymer ?
#
loop_
_entity_poly.entity_id
_entity_poly.type
_entity_poly.pdbx_seq_one_letter_code
_entity_poly.pdbx_strand_id
1 'polypeptide(L)'
;MAVRVIIDYSAPAGRNGDAYYRMFPREPSVKPEWDMQFDPDEIVRIEGMTLLKLLEAMAAAPVPDAVVVLTHGTVEGENDGMVMPIGSGFRGQRAASATNAALQAITDCERNLNTVKDVAEQVLKVSKATLESILSLRREIQGRIERLEFRACNLGKLDYVLAGLREFFGAGYALAPRNFMLYSRVDPVVGFQESTFQQWVEINQGPAVSAIYEGSDAPAGRRFQDTFLSTEICNTAPDPSGRGELCVPVSGSGPPADSFFLKIWEAAREPRQEWEISAAARSSADVRPWIDQNICPESGYSGGPFYIEAIWTSGVLDRPYVLPMDPGYREMIGCSPYA
;
A
#
# COMPACT_ATOMS: atom_id res chain seq x y z
N MET A 1 -6.87 16.72 12.03
CA MET A 1 -5.55 16.70 11.39
C MET A 1 -5.78 16.89 9.91
N ALA A 2 -5.17 17.89 9.28
CA ALA A 2 -5.25 18.05 7.83
C ALA A 2 -4.38 16.99 7.14
N VAL A 3 -4.93 16.30 6.14
CA VAL A 3 -4.24 15.24 5.38
C VAL A 3 -4.28 15.60 3.91
N ARG A 4 -3.16 15.41 3.20
CA ARG A 4 -3.13 15.45 1.73
C ARG A 4 -2.73 14.10 1.17
N VAL A 5 -3.46 13.63 0.16
CA VAL A 5 -3.10 12.42 -0.60
C VAL A 5 -2.58 12.84 -1.97
N ILE A 6 -1.38 12.37 -2.31
CA ILE A 6 -0.69 12.65 -3.57
C ILE A 6 -0.40 11.32 -4.26
N ILE A 7 -0.81 11.17 -5.51
CA ILE A 7 -0.78 9.89 -6.23
C ILE A 7 0.02 10.03 -7.52
N ASP A 8 0.99 9.12 -7.74
CA ASP A 8 1.59 8.93 -9.05
C ASP A 8 0.59 8.19 -9.96
N TYR A 9 0.00 8.95 -10.86
CA TYR A 9 -1.10 8.48 -11.71
C TYR A 9 -0.64 7.77 -12.99
N SER A 10 0.68 7.68 -13.19
CA SER A 10 1.27 7.15 -14.44
C SER A 10 1.03 5.65 -14.63
N ALA A 11 0.98 4.87 -13.55
CA ALA A 11 0.90 3.41 -13.60
C ALA A 11 -0.47 2.87 -13.14
N PRO A 12 -0.87 1.66 -13.58
CA PRO A 12 -2.17 1.07 -13.25
C PRO A 12 -2.51 1.05 -11.76
N ALA A 13 -1.59 0.67 -10.86
CA ALA A 13 -1.92 0.68 -9.43
C ALA A 13 -2.08 2.10 -8.85
N GLY A 14 -1.56 3.14 -9.51
CA GLY A 14 -1.81 4.53 -9.13
C GLY A 14 -3.25 4.93 -9.43
N ARG A 15 -3.74 4.52 -10.60
CA ARG A 15 -5.15 4.70 -10.98
C ARG A 15 -6.11 3.89 -10.11
N ASN A 16 -5.72 2.66 -9.77
CA ASN A 16 -6.51 1.84 -8.84
C ASN A 16 -6.48 2.42 -7.42
N GLY A 17 -5.34 2.94 -6.97
CA GLY A 17 -5.23 3.58 -5.67
C GLY A 17 -6.01 4.89 -5.58
N ASP A 18 -6.05 5.68 -6.64
CA ASP A 18 -6.96 6.84 -6.73
C ASP A 18 -8.43 6.41 -6.61
N ALA A 19 -8.84 5.40 -7.37
CA ALA A 19 -10.20 4.88 -7.29
C ALA A 19 -10.54 4.29 -5.91
N TYR A 20 -9.57 3.62 -5.27
CA TYR A 20 -9.67 3.13 -3.90
C TYR A 20 -9.88 4.28 -2.92
N TYR A 21 -9.01 5.29 -2.90
CA TYR A 21 -9.11 6.41 -1.95
C TYR A 21 -10.34 7.29 -2.16
N ARG A 22 -10.87 7.38 -3.38
CA ARG A 22 -12.16 8.02 -3.62
C ARG A 22 -13.33 7.25 -3.01
N MET A 23 -13.23 5.92 -2.95
CA MET A 23 -14.27 5.05 -2.39
C MET A 23 -14.13 4.91 -0.86
N PHE A 24 -12.89 4.91 -0.38
CA PHE A 24 -12.51 4.72 1.01
C PHE A 24 -11.61 5.89 1.44
N PRO A 25 -12.19 7.03 1.84
CA PRO A 25 -11.46 8.25 2.18
C PRO A 25 -10.79 8.18 3.56
N ARG A 26 -10.22 7.02 3.86
CA ARG A 26 -9.57 6.69 5.13
C ARG A 26 -8.39 5.77 4.87
N GLU A 27 -7.31 6.01 5.58
CA GLU A 27 -6.06 5.25 5.45
C GLU A 27 -5.54 4.87 6.84
N PRO A 28 -5.50 3.58 7.20
CA PRO A 28 -4.90 3.14 8.45
C PRO A 28 -3.39 3.35 8.48
N SER A 29 -2.89 3.77 9.64
CA SER A 29 -1.45 3.94 9.90
C SER A 29 -0.90 2.88 10.86
N VAL A 30 0.33 3.02 11.33
CA VAL A 30 0.93 2.09 12.30
C VAL A 30 0.22 2.09 13.67
N LYS A 31 -0.53 3.16 13.99
CA LYS A 31 -1.33 3.31 15.21
C LYS A 31 -2.76 3.78 14.89
N PRO A 32 -3.80 3.31 15.62
CA PRO A 32 -5.18 3.74 15.38
C PRO A 32 -5.40 5.25 15.49
N GLU A 33 -4.77 5.91 16.47
CA GLU A 33 -4.82 7.37 16.62
C GLU A 33 -4.13 8.13 15.48
N TRP A 34 -3.40 7.42 14.63
CA TRP A 34 -2.76 7.94 13.43
C TRP A 34 -3.53 7.62 12.16
N ASP A 35 -4.72 7.01 12.23
CA ASP A 35 -5.55 6.86 11.05
C ASP A 35 -5.82 8.22 10.39
N MET A 36 -5.74 8.24 9.06
CA MET A 36 -5.96 9.44 8.28
C MET A 36 -7.33 9.40 7.67
N GLN A 37 -8.03 10.53 7.74
CA GLN A 37 -9.23 10.79 6.97
C GLN A 37 -8.96 12.02 6.10
N PHE A 38 -9.42 11.98 4.85
CA PHE A 38 -9.16 13.05 3.89
C PHE A 38 -10.37 13.25 2.98
N ASP A 39 -10.42 14.39 2.30
CA ASP A 39 -11.44 14.65 1.28
C ASP A 39 -11.01 13.98 -0.05
N PRO A 40 -11.82 13.05 -0.60
CA PRO A 40 -11.50 12.38 -1.86
C PRO A 40 -11.45 13.33 -3.07
N ASP A 41 -12.06 14.51 -2.98
CA ASP A 41 -12.01 15.52 -4.04
C ASP A 41 -10.74 16.39 -3.97
N GLU A 42 -9.98 16.33 -2.87
CA GLU A 42 -8.69 17.01 -2.69
C GLU A 42 -7.46 16.14 -3.06
N ILE A 43 -7.68 14.93 -3.57
CA ILE A 43 -6.58 14.04 -4.01
C ILE A 43 -5.81 14.67 -5.17
N VAL A 44 -4.50 14.86 -4.99
CA VAL A 44 -3.61 15.41 -6.01
C VAL A 44 -3.05 14.29 -6.88
N ARG A 45 -3.34 14.33 -8.18
CA ARG A 45 -2.85 13.36 -9.17
C ARG A 45 -1.66 13.95 -9.92
N ILE A 46 -0.54 13.23 -9.94
CA ILE A 46 0.68 13.64 -10.65
C ILE A 46 1.02 12.60 -11.71
N GLU A 47 1.00 13.00 -12.98
CA GLU A 47 1.47 12.16 -14.08
C GLU A 47 2.99 12.14 -14.15
N GLY A 48 3.59 10.95 -14.06
CA GLY A 48 5.04 10.75 -14.08
C GLY A 48 5.69 11.52 -12.93
N MET A 49 5.38 11.10 -11.71
CA MET A 49 5.82 11.77 -10.49
C MET A 49 7.34 11.86 -10.42
N THR A 50 7.83 13.04 -10.04
CA THR A 50 9.24 13.30 -9.71
C THR A 50 9.30 13.96 -8.34
N LEU A 51 10.48 13.99 -7.71
CA LEU A 51 10.67 14.71 -6.46
C LEU A 51 10.29 16.19 -6.59
N LEU A 52 10.69 16.85 -7.68
CA LEU A 52 10.30 18.24 -7.95
C LEU A 52 8.77 18.40 -7.99
N LYS A 53 8.06 17.56 -8.76
CA LYS A 53 6.59 17.64 -8.86
C LYS A 53 5.90 17.34 -7.53
N LEU A 54 6.43 16.40 -6.75
CA LEU A 54 5.93 16.12 -5.41
C LEU A 54 6.07 17.34 -4.50
N LEU A 55 7.24 17.99 -4.50
CA LEU A 55 7.48 19.20 -3.73
C LEU A 55 6.57 20.36 -4.17
N GLU A 56 6.38 20.55 -5.48
CA GLU A 56 5.44 21.54 -6.03
C GLU A 56 4.01 21.28 -5.53
N ALA A 57 3.54 20.03 -5.55
CA ALA A 57 2.22 19.65 -5.05
C ALA A 57 2.06 19.83 -3.53
N MET A 58 3.13 19.62 -2.76
CA MET A 58 3.13 19.84 -1.32
C MET A 58 3.09 21.34 -0.98
N ALA A 59 3.80 22.18 -1.73
CA ALA A 59 3.85 23.63 -1.54
C ALA A 59 2.60 24.37 -2.08
N ALA A 60 1.88 23.81 -3.05
CA ALA A 60 0.77 24.49 -3.74
C ALA A 60 -0.46 24.82 -2.86
N ALA A 61 -0.54 24.29 -1.65
CA ALA A 61 -1.63 24.55 -0.71
C ALA A 61 -1.09 24.47 0.73
N PRO A 62 -1.82 25.00 1.74
CA PRO A 62 -1.37 24.99 3.13
C PRO A 62 -0.79 23.63 3.53
N VAL A 63 0.40 23.62 4.12
CA VAL A 63 1.09 22.36 4.44
C VAL A 63 0.23 21.59 5.45
N PRO A 64 -0.22 20.38 5.11
CA PRO A 64 -1.03 19.56 6.00
C PRO A 64 -0.16 19.00 7.14
N ASP A 65 -0.82 18.56 8.21
CA ASP A 65 -0.12 17.86 9.29
C ASP A 65 0.43 16.51 8.78
N ALA A 66 -0.30 15.84 7.86
CA ALA A 66 0.14 14.59 7.26
C ALA A 66 0.02 14.55 5.73
N VAL A 67 0.93 13.83 5.09
CA VAL A 67 0.92 13.59 3.65
C VAL A 67 1.00 12.09 3.36
N VAL A 68 0.10 11.59 2.53
CA VAL A 68 0.17 10.25 1.93
C VAL A 68 0.67 10.38 0.50
N VAL A 69 1.71 9.63 0.16
CA VAL A 69 2.29 9.58 -1.19
C VAL A 69 2.15 8.16 -1.73
N LEU A 70 1.25 7.96 -2.68
CA LEU A 70 1.14 6.71 -3.43
C LEU A 70 2.08 6.75 -4.63
N THR A 71 3.12 5.93 -4.59
CA THR A 71 4.12 5.83 -5.66
C THR A 71 4.51 4.38 -5.86
N HIS A 72 4.79 4.00 -7.10
CA HIS A 72 5.17 2.64 -7.42
C HIS A 72 6.61 2.35 -6.97
N GLY A 73 6.82 1.12 -6.51
CA GLY A 73 8.15 0.51 -6.47
C GLY A 73 8.50 -0.09 -7.83
N THR A 74 9.78 -0.36 -8.09
CA THR A 74 10.19 -1.13 -9.27
C THR A 74 9.90 -2.61 -9.06
N VAL A 75 9.44 -3.27 -10.13
CA VAL A 75 9.28 -4.73 -10.22
C VAL A 75 10.55 -5.38 -10.79
N GLU A 76 11.55 -4.58 -11.19
CA GLU A 76 12.77 -5.06 -11.84
C GLU A 76 13.76 -5.63 -10.83
N GLY A 77 13.48 -6.83 -10.31
CA GLY A 77 14.43 -7.75 -9.67
C GLY A 77 15.06 -7.31 -8.34
N GLU A 78 14.94 -6.04 -7.97
CA GLU A 78 15.51 -5.46 -6.76
C GLU A 78 14.35 -5.02 -5.86
N ASN A 79 14.31 -5.53 -4.62
CA ASN A 79 13.32 -5.23 -3.59
C ASN A 79 13.41 -3.78 -3.06
N ASP A 80 13.66 -2.83 -3.95
CA ASP A 80 14.22 -1.52 -3.66
C ASP A 80 13.13 -0.46 -3.46
N GLY A 81 11.98 -0.82 -2.89
CA GLY A 81 11.10 0.16 -2.25
C GLY A 81 10.30 1.05 -3.22
N MET A 82 10.93 2.18 -3.55
CA MET A 82 10.33 3.33 -4.21
C MET A 82 11.27 3.82 -5.31
N VAL A 83 10.70 4.18 -6.45
CA VAL A 83 11.44 4.88 -7.50
C VAL A 83 10.85 6.26 -7.72
N MET A 84 11.60 7.27 -7.31
CA MET A 84 11.22 8.66 -7.52
C MET A 84 12.33 9.42 -8.25
N PRO A 85 12.19 9.64 -9.56
CA PRO A 85 13.13 10.47 -10.30
C PRO A 85 13.21 11.88 -9.70
N ILE A 86 14.40 12.50 -9.68
CA ILE A 86 14.58 13.84 -9.09
C ILE A 86 13.88 14.92 -9.93
N GLY A 87 13.95 14.81 -11.25
CA GLY A 87 13.33 15.73 -12.19
C GLY A 87 13.16 15.12 -13.57
N SER A 88 12.51 15.84 -14.47
CA SER A 88 12.38 15.44 -15.87
C SER A 88 13.76 15.25 -16.50
N GLY A 89 14.04 14.05 -17.02
CA GLY A 89 15.31 13.71 -17.65
C GLY A 89 16.33 13.03 -16.75
N PHE A 90 16.00 12.73 -15.49
CA PHE A 90 16.85 11.90 -14.62
C PHE A 90 17.13 10.54 -15.29
N ARG A 91 18.42 10.21 -15.45
CA ARG A 91 18.91 8.95 -16.04
C ARG A 91 19.60 8.03 -15.04
N GLY A 92 19.54 8.35 -13.75
CA GLY A 92 20.15 7.55 -12.71
C GLY A 92 19.40 6.24 -12.46
N GLN A 93 19.98 5.42 -11.59
CA GLN A 93 19.36 4.17 -11.16
C GLN A 93 17.98 4.41 -10.54
N ARG A 94 17.04 3.52 -10.86
CA ARG A 94 15.65 3.54 -10.42
C ARG A 94 15.50 2.62 -9.21
N ALA A 95 15.99 3.10 -8.08
CA ALA A 95 16.12 2.32 -6.85
C ALA A 95 15.90 3.24 -5.63
N ALA A 96 15.35 2.72 -4.52
CA ALA A 96 15.20 3.52 -3.28
C ALA A 96 16.56 3.95 -2.74
N SER A 97 17.57 3.08 -2.83
CA SER A 97 18.95 3.39 -2.44
C SER A 97 19.49 4.60 -3.23
N ALA A 98 19.29 4.62 -4.53
CA ALA A 98 19.66 5.75 -5.40
C ALA A 98 18.85 7.02 -5.08
N THR A 99 17.56 6.88 -4.79
CA THR A 99 16.72 8.00 -4.33
C THR A 99 17.28 8.57 -3.03
N ASN A 100 17.59 7.73 -2.04
CA ASN A 100 18.15 8.16 -0.76
C ASN A 100 19.50 8.88 -0.92
N ALA A 101 20.40 8.36 -1.76
CA ALA A 101 21.68 9.01 -2.05
C ALA A 101 21.48 10.40 -2.68
N ALA A 102 20.49 10.55 -3.55
CA ALA A 102 20.14 11.84 -4.12
C ALA A 102 19.58 12.82 -3.07
N LEU A 103 18.70 12.35 -2.17
CA LEU A 103 18.18 13.16 -1.06
C LEU A 103 19.31 13.64 -0.14
N GLN A 104 20.26 12.76 0.19
CA GLN A 104 21.44 13.12 0.99
C GLN A 104 22.28 14.20 0.29
N ALA A 105 22.55 14.02 -1.01
CA ALA A 105 23.34 14.98 -1.78
C ALA A 105 22.67 16.37 -1.84
N ILE A 106 21.34 16.43 -1.92
CA ILE A 106 20.58 17.69 -1.87
C ILE A 106 20.69 18.34 -0.48
N THR A 107 20.53 17.54 0.58
CA THR A 107 20.68 18.02 1.98
C THR A 107 22.10 18.55 2.24
N ASP A 108 23.13 17.85 1.77
CA ASP A 108 24.53 18.27 1.91
C ASP A 108 24.84 19.54 1.10
N CYS A 109 24.24 19.66 -0.09
CA CYS A 109 24.31 20.88 -0.90
C CYS A 109 23.76 22.09 -0.14
N GLU A 110 22.63 21.93 0.55
CA GLU A 110 22.02 23.02 1.33
C GLU A 110 22.87 23.41 2.54
N ARG A 111 23.57 22.44 3.15
CA ARG A 111 24.54 22.66 4.22
C ARG A 111 25.85 23.32 3.75
N ASN A 112 25.92 23.74 2.48
CA ASN A 112 27.10 24.31 1.82
C ASN A 112 28.32 23.37 1.84
N LEU A 113 28.09 22.06 1.88
CA LEU A 113 29.17 21.07 1.80
C LEU A 113 29.64 20.86 0.36
N ASN A 114 28.79 21.20 -0.62
CA ASN A 114 29.07 21.08 -2.05
C ASN A 114 28.48 22.27 -2.81
N THR A 115 28.98 22.56 -4.02
CA THR A 115 28.36 23.59 -4.86
C THR A 115 27.10 23.05 -5.54
N VAL A 116 26.08 23.90 -5.69
CA VAL A 116 24.83 23.57 -6.39
C VAL A 116 25.10 23.04 -7.80
N LYS A 117 26.09 23.63 -8.50
CA LYS A 117 26.44 23.20 -9.85
C LYS A 117 26.96 21.76 -9.87
N ASP A 118 27.91 21.45 -8.98
CA ASP A 118 28.54 20.13 -8.95
C ASP A 118 27.51 19.05 -8.56
N VAL A 119 26.67 19.31 -7.56
CA VAL A 119 25.63 18.35 -7.16
C VAL A 119 24.62 18.13 -8.29
N ALA A 120 24.14 19.20 -8.94
CA ALA A 120 23.19 19.08 -10.04
C ALA A 120 23.75 18.28 -11.23
N GLU A 121 24.97 18.61 -11.70
CA GLU A 121 25.55 18.04 -12.92
C GLU A 121 26.25 16.70 -12.69
N GLN A 122 26.94 16.52 -11.56
CA GLN A 122 27.77 15.34 -11.32
C GLN A 122 27.04 14.23 -10.58
N VAL A 123 26.18 14.58 -9.62
CA VAL A 123 25.48 13.60 -8.79
C VAL A 123 24.08 13.33 -9.34
N LEU A 124 23.26 14.38 -9.43
CA LEU A 124 21.83 14.24 -9.71
C LEU A 124 21.51 14.13 -11.21
N LYS A 125 22.42 14.55 -12.08
CA LYS A 125 22.21 14.60 -13.54
C LYS A 125 20.96 15.40 -13.93
N VAL A 126 20.74 16.54 -13.27
CA VAL A 126 19.67 17.50 -13.54
C VAL A 126 20.23 18.88 -13.84
N SER A 127 19.39 19.80 -14.31
CA SER A 127 19.81 21.20 -14.48
C SER A 127 20.05 21.88 -13.13
N LYS A 128 20.95 22.87 -13.10
CA LYS A 128 21.14 23.73 -11.93
C LYS A 128 19.82 24.36 -11.45
N ALA A 129 19.00 24.87 -12.38
CA ALA A 129 17.71 25.47 -12.07
C ALA A 129 16.72 24.49 -11.41
N THR A 130 16.75 23.21 -11.82
CA THR A 130 15.96 22.14 -11.19
C THR A 130 16.36 21.96 -9.72
N LEU A 131 17.66 21.88 -9.43
CA LEU A 131 18.14 21.74 -8.05
C LEU A 131 17.82 22.98 -7.20
N GLU A 132 17.98 24.19 -7.75
CA GLU A 132 17.61 25.43 -7.06
C GLU A 132 16.10 25.46 -6.70
N SER A 133 15.25 24.97 -7.60
CA SER A 133 13.80 24.85 -7.35
C SER A 133 13.50 23.86 -6.23
N ILE A 134 14.15 22.69 -6.25
CA ILE A 134 14.03 21.68 -5.18
C ILE A 134 14.44 22.27 -3.83
N LEU A 135 15.59 22.95 -3.76
CA LEU A 135 16.07 23.59 -2.53
C LEU A 135 15.13 24.69 -2.04
N SER A 136 14.54 25.45 -2.96
CA SER A 136 13.54 26.47 -2.61
C SER A 136 12.28 25.85 -2.01
N LEU A 137 11.67 24.89 -2.70
CA LEU A 137 10.44 24.23 -2.27
C LEU A 137 10.62 23.43 -0.99
N ARG A 138 11.76 22.74 -0.84
CA ARG A 138 12.11 22.04 0.39
C ARG A 138 12.07 22.98 1.59
N ARG A 139 12.73 24.15 1.51
CA ARG A 139 12.72 25.15 2.59
C ARG A 139 11.32 25.67 2.93
N GLU A 140 10.41 25.69 1.97
CA GLU A 140 9.03 26.11 2.19
C GLU A 140 8.21 25.10 2.99
N ILE A 141 8.48 23.80 2.80
CA ILE A 141 7.71 22.70 3.43
C ILE A 141 8.40 22.08 4.64
N GLN A 142 9.72 22.22 4.77
CA GLN A 142 10.50 21.49 5.76
C GLN A 142 10.09 21.86 7.19
N GLY A 143 9.90 20.84 8.04
CA GLY A 143 9.50 21.03 9.43
C GLY A 143 8.03 21.37 9.64
N ARG A 144 7.23 21.39 8.57
CA ARG A 144 5.80 21.73 8.61
C ARG A 144 4.88 20.51 8.48
N ILE A 145 5.46 19.34 8.22
CA ILE A 145 4.75 18.07 8.07
C ILE A 145 5.06 17.24 9.32
N GLU A 146 4.05 16.83 10.06
CA GLU A 146 4.24 15.92 11.19
C GLU A 146 4.51 14.50 10.69
N ARG A 147 3.74 14.05 9.68
CA ARG A 147 3.79 12.66 9.22
C ARG A 147 3.80 12.53 7.70
N LEU A 148 4.69 11.68 7.20
CA LEU A 148 4.82 11.37 5.78
C LEU A 148 4.67 9.86 5.57
N GLU A 149 3.63 9.43 4.86
CA GLU A 149 3.36 8.02 4.59
C GLU A 149 3.49 7.70 3.11
N PHE A 150 4.47 6.87 2.76
CA PHE A 150 4.65 6.37 1.41
C PHE A 150 3.96 5.03 1.23
N ARG A 151 3.08 4.94 0.24
CA ARG A 151 2.46 3.68 -0.17
C ARG A 151 3.28 3.10 -1.32
N ALA A 152 4.51 2.70 -0.99
CA ALA A 152 5.52 2.20 -1.93
C ALA A 152 6.06 0.85 -1.44
N CYS A 153 5.87 -0.19 -2.24
CA CYS A 153 6.18 -1.59 -1.92
C CYS A 153 7.56 -1.76 -1.28
N ASN A 154 7.69 -2.48 -0.17
CA ASN A 154 8.97 -2.80 0.50
C ASN A 154 9.77 -1.63 1.11
N LEU A 155 9.36 -0.38 0.92
CA LEU A 155 10.12 0.77 1.45
C LEU A 155 10.23 0.75 2.98
N GLY A 156 9.24 0.17 3.67
CA GLY A 156 9.22 -0.01 5.12
C GLY A 156 10.27 -0.98 5.68
N LYS A 157 10.98 -1.74 4.83
CA LYS A 157 12.15 -2.55 5.22
C LYS A 157 13.45 -1.76 5.20
N LEU A 158 13.46 -0.59 4.59
CA LEU A 158 14.66 0.20 4.34
C LEU A 158 14.74 1.37 5.34
N ASP A 159 15.03 1.05 6.60
CA ASP A 159 15.07 2.03 7.70
C ASP A 159 15.92 3.26 7.38
N TYR A 160 17.06 3.06 6.72
CA TYR A 160 17.95 4.15 6.31
C TYR A 160 17.33 5.08 5.24
N VAL A 161 16.50 4.55 4.34
CA VAL A 161 15.78 5.35 3.34
C VAL A 161 14.65 6.11 3.99
N LEU A 162 13.89 5.47 4.89
CA LEU A 162 12.85 6.15 5.66
C LEU A 162 13.42 7.28 6.52
N ALA A 163 14.59 7.08 7.14
CA ALA A 163 15.30 8.11 7.87
C ALA A 163 15.72 9.27 6.95
N GLY A 164 16.26 8.99 5.76
CA GLY A 164 16.63 10.01 4.78
C GLY A 164 15.43 10.80 4.25
N LEU A 165 14.29 10.13 4.01
CA LEU A 165 13.02 10.78 3.66
C LEU A 165 12.54 11.70 4.79
N ARG A 166 12.53 11.19 6.04
CA ARG A 166 12.17 11.98 7.23
C ARG A 166 13.04 13.24 7.34
N GLU A 167 14.36 13.11 7.24
CA GLU A 167 15.31 14.24 7.32
C GLU A 167 15.13 15.22 6.16
N PHE A 168 14.96 14.70 4.93
CA PHE A 168 14.79 15.52 3.75
C PHE A 168 13.53 16.37 3.85
N PHE A 169 12.38 15.79 4.19
CA PHE A 169 11.14 16.54 4.35
C PHE A 169 11.04 17.29 5.69
N GLY A 170 11.96 17.04 6.62
CA GLY A 170 11.87 17.53 8.01
C GLY A 170 10.59 17.05 8.69
N ALA A 171 10.14 15.84 8.39
CA ALA A 171 8.94 15.27 8.98
C ALA A 171 9.20 14.72 10.39
N GLY A 172 8.19 14.69 11.25
CA GLY A 172 8.27 13.99 12.53
C GLY A 172 8.42 12.48 12.36
N TYR A 173 7.68 11.91 11.40
CA TYR A 173 7.69 10.48 11.07
C TYR A 173 7.67 10.25 9.57
N ALA A 174 8.37 9.21 9.11
CA ALA A 174 8.22 8.65 7.77
C ALA A 174 7.81 7.18 7.86
N LEU A 175 6.73 6.80 7.18
CA LEU A 175 6.17 5.43 7.21
C LEU A 175 6.03 4.87 5.80
N ALA A 176 6.09 3.55 5.68
CA ALA A 176 5.86 2.84 4.44
C ALA A 176 5.55 1.35 4.66
N PRO A 177 4.89 0.65 3.73
CA PRO A 177 4.67 -0.79 3.85
C PRO A 177 6.01 -1.54 3.83
N ARG A 178 6.15 -2.55 4.68
CA ARG A 178 7.31 -3.46 4.71
C ARG A 178 7.32 -4.40 3.52
N ASN A 179 6.17 -4.68 2.93
CA ASN A 179 6.03 -5.67 1.87
C ASN A 179 5.36 -5.07 0.63
N PHE A 180 5.13 -5.91 -0.37
CA PHE A 180 4.39 -5.54 -1.56
C PHE A 180 2.98 -5.09 -1.20
N MET A 181 2.57 -3.99 -1.81
CA MET A 181 1.21 -3.48 -1.77
C MET A 181 0.53 -3.72 -3.11
N LEU A 182 -0.77 -3.96 -3.07
CA LEU A 182 -1.61 -4.02 -4.26
C LEU A 182 -2.80 -3.08 -4.13
N TYR A 183 -3.16 -2.46 -5.25
CA TYR A 183 -4.43 -1.78 -5.43
C TYR A 183 -5.11 -2.38 -6.65
N SER A 184 -6.32 -2.91 -6.45
CA SER A 184 -7.00 -3.61 -7.53
C SER A 184 -8.50 -3.47 -7.45
N ARG A 185 -9.14 -3.60 -8.61
CA ARG A 185 -10.58 -3.61 -8.75
C ARG A 185 -11.11 -5.02 -8.49
N VAL A 186 -12.22 -5.10 -7.78
CA VAL A 186 -12.95 -6.33 -7.48
C VAL A 186 -14.35 -6.19 -8.09
N ASP A 187 -14.65 -7.09 -9.01
CA ASP A 187 -15.98 -7.20 -9.62
C ASP A 187 -16.63 -8.48 -9.06
N PRO A 188 -17.31 -8.42 -7.90
CA PRO A 188 -17.85 -9.62 -7.29
C PRO A 188 -18.98 -10.20 -8.13
N VAL A 189 -18.96 -11.51 -8.34
CA VAL A 189 -20.09 -12.21 -8.95
C VAL A 189 -21.16 -12.40 -7.88
N VAL A 190 -22.36 -11.92 -8.16
CA VAL A 190 -23.49 -11.89 -7.21
C VAL A 190 -24.68 -12.64 -7.79
N GLY A 191 -25.49 -13.26 -6.92
CA GLY A 191 -26.79 -13.83 -7.30
C GLY A 191 -26.70 -15.25 -7.86
N PHE A 192 -25.69 -16.01 -7.44
CA PHE A 192 -25.61 -17.42 -7.75
C PHE A 192 -26.83 -18.19 -7.23
N GLN A 193 -27.31 -19.17 -7.99
CA GLN A 193 -28.03 -20.29 -7.37
C GLN A 193 -27.06 -21.01 -6.42
N GLU A 194 -27.54 -21.51 -5.28
CA GLU A 194 -26.71 -22.16 -4.26
C GLU A 194 -25.70 -23.15 -4.84
N SER A 195 -26.14 -24.00 -5.78
CA SER A 195 -25.28 -24.98 -6.44
C SER A 195 -24.14 -24.35 -7.25
N THR A 196 -24.37 -23.23 -7.92
CA THR A 196 -23.34 -22.53 -8.71
C THR A 196 -22.37 -21.80 -7.79
N PHE A 197 -22.84 -21.29 -6.66
CA PHE A 197 -21.97 -20.73 -5.62
C PHE A 197 -21.05 -21.80 -5.04
N GLN A 198 -21.61 -22.95 -4.63
CA GLN A 198 -20.82 -24.08 -4.15
C GLN A 198 -19.83 -24.57 -5.22
N GLN A 199 -20.24 -24.63 -6.48
CA GLN A 199 -19.33 -24.99 -7.58
C GLN A 199 -18.20 -23.95 -7.77
N TRP A 200 -18.49 -22.65 -7.65
CA TRP A 200 -17.46 -21.61 -7.69
C TRP A 200 -16.48 -21.80 -6.52
N VAL A 201 -16.99 -22.07 -5.32
CA VAL A 201 -16.19 -22.35 -4.12
C VAL A 201 -15.31 -23.58 -4.36
N GLU A 202 -15.87 -24.68 -4.88
CA GLU A 202 -15.10 -25.90 -5.20
C GLU A 202 -14.00 -25.65 -6.25
N ILE A 203 -14.31 -24.98 -7.36
CA ILE A 203 -13.35 -24.66 -8.43
C ILE A 203 -12.22 -23.77 -7.90
N ASN A 204 -12.56 -22.82 -7.04
CA ASN A 204 -11.61 -21.86 -6.49
C ASN A 204 -10.94 -22.35 -5.19
N GLN A 205 -11.24 -23.57 -4.74
CA GLN A 205 -10.72 -24.24 -3.54
C GLN A 205 -11.10 -23.56 -2.21
N GLY A 206 -12.34 -23.11 -2.07
CA GLY A 206 -12.83 -22.53 -0.82
C GLY A 206 -12.41 -21.08 -0.60
N PRO A 207 -12.71 -20.51 0.58
CA PRO A 207 -12.21 -19.21 0.97
C PRO A 207 -10.66 -19.21 1.07
N ALA A 208 -10.03 -18.53 0.12
CA ALA A 208 -8.64 -18.06 0.13
C ALA A 208 -7.50 -19.05 0.41
N VAL A 209 -7.35 -20.08 -0.42
CA VAL A 209 -6.02 -20.68 -0.60
C VAL A 209 -5.21 -19.81 -1.56
N SER A 210 -4.26 -19.02 -1.04
CA SER A 210 -3.17 -18.49 -1.86
C SER A 210 -2.13 -19.59 -2.01
N ALA A 211 -2.02 -20.14 -3.21
CA ALA A 211 -0.87 -20.96 -3.55
C ALA A 211 0.30 -20.02 -3.81
N ILE A 212 1.16 -19.80 -2.81
CA ILE A 212 2.49 -19.25 -3.04
C ILE A 212 3.30 -20.33 -3.75
N TYR A 213 3.72 -20.10 -4.99
CA TYR A 213 4.69 -20.96 -5.68
C TYR A 213 6.12 -20.47 -5.38
N GLU A 214 6.98 -21.42 -5.02
CA GLU A 214 8.39 -21.21 -4.70
C GLU A 214 9.20 -20.82 -5.95
N GLY A 215 9.67 -19.58 -6.00
CA GLY A 215 10.84 -19.17 -6.78
C GLY A 215 12.12 -19.43 -5.99
N SER A 216 12.65 -20.64 -6.14
CA SER A 216 14.01 -21.19 -5.91
C SER A 216 15.05 -20.63 -4.91
N ASP A 217 14.81 -19.66 -4.03
CA ASP A 217 15.82 -19.25 -3.01
C ASP A 217 15.24 -18.79 -1.64
N ALA A 218 13.94 -18.98 -1.39
CA ALA A 218 13.38 -18.75 -0.06
C ALA A 218 13.76 -19.89 0.91
N PRO A 219 14.29 -19.59 2.12
CA PRO A 219 14.70 -20.61 3.06
C PRO A 219 13.48 -21.40 3.56
N ALA A 220 13.43 -22.66 3.14
CA ALA A 220 12.52 -23.74 3.57
C ALA A 220 11.02 -23.46 3.37
N GLY A 221 10.50 -24.03 2.28
CA GLY A 221 9.08 -24.18 1.98
C GLY A 221 8.23 -24.58 3.17
N ARG A 222 7.40 -23.65 3.61
CA ARG A 222 6.09 -23.98 4.15
C ARG A 222 5.10 -23.88 2.99
N ARG A 223 4.63 -25.04 2.51
CA ARG A 223 3.30 -25.10 1.90
C ARG A 223 2.33 -24.58 2.96
N PHE A 224 1.67 -23.47 2.70
CA PHE A 224 0.43 -23.17 3.41
C PHE A 224 -0.57 -24.23 2.94
N GLN A 225 -0.69 -25.33 3.69
CA GLN A 225 -1.83 -26.22 3.58
C GLN A 225 -3.03 -25.46 4.16
N ASP A 226 -3.98 -25.16 3.28
CA ASP A 226 -5.38 -24.94 3.60
C ASP A 226 -5.66 -23.92 4.73
N THR A 227 -5.26 -22.66 4.56
CA THR A 227 -5.81 -21.58 5.41
C THR A 227 -7.08 -21.03 4.78
N PHE A 228 -8.23 -21.37 5.37
CA PHE A 228 -9.54 -20.83 5.00
C PHE A 228 -9.66 -19.37 5.48
N LEU A 229 -9.82 -18.36 4.61
CA LEU A 229 -10.36 -17.05 5.01
C LEU A 229 -11.88 -17.04 4.83
N SER A 230 -12.57 -17.89 5.55
CA SER A 230 -13.98 -17.61 5.84
C SER A 230 -13.94 -16.48 6.85
N THR A 231 -14.26 -15.26 6.47
CA THR A 231 -14.75 -14.29 7.45
C THR A 231 -16.11 -14.82 7.90
N GLU A 232 -16.10 -15.78 8.82
CA GLU A 232 -17.31 -16.10 9.56
C GLU A 232 -17.73 -14.80 10.25
N ILE A 233 -18.97 -14.38 10.01
CA ILE A 233 -19.64 -13.37 10.84
C ILE A 233 -19.85 -14.01 12.21
N CYS A 234 -18.79 -14.08 13.01
CA CYS A 234 -18.86 -14.58 14.38
C CYS A 234 -19.46 -13.48 15.27
N ASN A 235 -20.79 -13.47 15.37
CA ASN A 235 -21.53 -12.71 16.38
C ASN A 235 -21.37 -13.29 17.82
N THR A 236 -20.36 -14.12 18.09
CA THR A 236 -20.17 -14.73 19.40
C THR A 236 -19.08 -14.02 20.20
N ALA A 237 -19.48 -13.55 21.39
CA ALA A 237 -18.60 -12.96 22.40
C ALA A 237 -17.34 -13.83 22.65
N PRO A 238 -16.20 -13.22 23.01
CA PRO A 238 -14.95 -13.94 23.20
C PRO A 238 -15.07 -14.97 24.33
N ASP A 239 -14.69 -16.23 24.03
CA ASP A 239 -14.48 -17.26 25.04
C ASP A 239 -13.27 -16.88 25.92
N PRO A 240 -13.43 -16.75 27.25
CA PRO A 240 -12.34 -16.42 28.16
C PRO A 240 -11.30 -17.54 28.34
N SER A 241 -11.45 -18.71 27.69
CA SER A 241 -10.57 -19.86 27.89
C SER A 241 -9.19 -19.79 27.23
N GLY A 242 -8.94 -18.83 26.34
CA GLY A 242 -7.59 -18.55 25.79
C GLY A 242 -6.96 -19.69 24.98
N ARG A 243 -7.74 -20.69 24.56
CA ARG A 243 -7.29 -21.74 23.63
C ARG A 243 -7.79 -21.39 22.24
N GLY A 244 -6.87 -21.01 21.37
CA GLY A 244 -7.16 -20.83 19.94
C GLY A 244 -7.54 -22.16 19.32
N GLU A 245 -8.84 -22.46 19.29
CA GLU A 245 -9.36 -23.53 18.46
C GLU A 245 -9.40 -23.05 17.01
N LEU A 246 -8.58 -23.72 16.20
CA LEU A 246 -8.59 -23.63 14.76
C LEU A 246 -9.98 -24.08 14.27
N CYS A 247 -10.74 -23.17 13.65
CA CYS A 247 -12.03 -23.51 13.04
C CYS A 247 -11.78 -24.43 11.84
N VAL A 248 -11.81 -25.74 12.08
CA VAL A 248 -11.86 -26.74 11.01
C VAL A 248 -13.30 -26.74 10.49
N PRO A 249 -13.55 -26.62 9.17
CA PRO A 249 -14.90 -26.72 8.65
C PRO A 249 -15.45 -28.11 8.99
N VAL A 250 -16.49 -28.13 9.82
CA VAL A 250 -17.26 -29.32 10.11
C VAL A 250 -17.83 -29.82 8.80
N SER A 251 -17.45 -31.02 8.39
CA SER A 251 -17.98 -31.70 7.22
C SER A 251 -19.50 -31.89 7.35
N GLY A 252 -20.28 -30.90 6.88
CA GLY A 252 -21.74 -31.00 6.87
C GLY A 252 -22.52 -29.68 6.85
N SER A 253 -21.93 -28.56 7.24
CA SER A 253 -22.57 -27.24 7.10
C SER A 253 -21.84 -26.43 6.04
N GLY A 254 -22.52 -26.12 4.94
CA GLY A 254 -22.01 -25.18 3.95
C GLY A 254 -21.62 -23.84 4.61
N PRO A 255 -20.87 -22.97 3.89
CA PRO A 255 -20.48 -21.66 4.41
C PRO A 255 -21.71 -20.88 4.91
N PRO A 256 -21.54 -20.02 5.93
CA PRO A 256 -22.63 -19.23 6.50
C PRO A 256 -23.46 -18.53 5.41
N ALA A 257 -24.74 -18.28 5.68
CA ALA A 257 -25.66 -17.66 4.72
C ALA A 257 -25.21 -16.26 4.24
N ASP A 258 -24.33 -15.60 4.98
CA ASP A 258 -23.87 -14.22 4.76
C ASP A 258 -22.38 -14.18 4.34
N SER A 259 -22.00 -15.02 3.36
CA SER A 259 -20.58 -15.20 3.02
C SER A 259 -20.18 -14.42 1.75
N PHE A 260 -19.29 -13.45 1.92
CA PHE A 260 -18.48 -12.89 0.83
C PHE A 260 -17.14 -13.64 0.74
N PHE A 261 -16.73 -13.98 -0.48
CA PHE A 261 -15.47 -14.67 -0.74
C PHE A 261 -14.56 -13.79 -1.58
N LEU A 262 -13.31 -13.65 -1.15
CA LEU A 262 -12.24 -12.99 -1.88
C LEU A 262 -11.07 -13.94 -2.06
N LYS A 263 -10.59 -14.05 -3.29
CA LYS A 263 -9.35 -14.75 -3.63
C LYS A 263 -8.43 -13.80 -4.38
N ILE A 264 -7.18 -13.72 -3.91
CA ILE A 264 -6.10 -12.96 -4.54
C ILE A 264 -4.95 -13.93 -4.75
N TRP A 265 -4.39 -13.98 -5.96
CA TRP A 265 -3.25 -14.84 -6.28
C TRP A 265 -2.34 -14.19 -7.32
N GLU A 266 -1.10 -14.65 -7.38
CA GLU A 266 -0.14 -14.24 -8.41
C GLU A 266 -0.47 -14.95 -9.73
N ALA A 267 -0.68 -14.19 -10.79
CA ALA A 267 -0.81 -14.74 -12.14
C ALA A 267 0.59 -15.17 -12.61
N ALA A 268 0.71 -16.39 -13.14
CA ALA A 268 1.97 -17.04 -13.50
C ALA A 268 2.71 -16.42 -14.72
N ARG A 269 2.54 -15.12 -15.00
CA ARG A 269 3.07 -14.45 -16.18
C ARG A 269 4.40 -13.77 -15.87
N GLU A 270 5.51 -14.47 -16.05
CA GLU A 270 6.80 -13.81 -16.20
C GLU A 270 6.77 -12.79 -17.37
N PRO A 271 7.44 -11.63 -17.28
CA PRO A 271 8.36 -11.18 -16.22
C PRO A 271 7.74 -10.19 -15.21
N ARG A 272 6.40 -10.06 -15.13
CA ARG A 272 5.75 -9.09 -14.23
C ARG A 272 4.83 -9.81 -13.26
N GLN A 273 4.99 -9.54 -11.97
CA GLN A 273 4.03 -9.96 -10.96
C GLN A 273 2.68 -9.28 -11.26
N GLU A 274 1.83 -9.96 -12.02
CA GLU A 274 0.43 -9.61 -12.22
C GLU A 274 -0.37 -10.34 -11.15
N TRP A 275 -1.36 -9.66 -10.57
CA TRP A 275 -2.22 -10.24 -9.56
C TRP A 275 -3.62 -10.43 -10.14
N GLU A 276 -4.17 -11.61 -9.94
CA GLU A 276 -5.55 -11.89 -10.29
C GLU A 276 -6.41 -11.91 -9.02
N ILE A 277 -7.64 -11.44 -9.19
CA ILE A 277 -8.62 -11.36 -8.11
C ILE A 277 -9.93 -11.94 -8.61
N SER A 278 -10.56 -12.73 -7.76
CA SER A 278 -11.90 -13.23 -7.97
C SER A 278 -12.67 -13.08 -6.66
N ALA A 279 -13.93 -12.67 -6.79
CA ALA A 279 -14.80 -12.52 -5.65
C ALA A 279 -16.21 -13.01 -5.97
N ALA A 280 -16.87 -13.54 -4.96
CA ALA A 280 -18.22 -14.07 -5.06
C ALA A 280 -19.03 -13.75 -3.80
N ALA A 281 -20.31 -13.46 -3.99
CA ALA A 281 -21.27 -13.29 -2.90
C ALA A 281 -22.61 -13.92 -3.30
N ARG A 282 -23.39 -14.37 -2.31
CA ARG A 282 -24.75 -14.88 -2.57
C ARG A 282 -25.66 -13.74 -3.02
N SER A 283 -25.55 -12.59 -2.36
CA SER A 283 -26.31 -11.39 -2.65
C SER A 283 -25.45 -10.12 -2.56
N SER A 284 -25.93 -9.02 -3.12
CA SER A 284 -25.26 -7.72 -2.97
C SER A 284 -25.28 -7.24 -1.51
N ALA A 285 -26.21 -7.74 -0.70
CA ALA A 285 -26.32 -7.40 0.71
C ALA A 285 -25.14 -7.97 1.53
N ASP A 286 -24.48 -9.03 1.05
CA ASP A 286 -23.37 -9.67 1.77
C ASP A 286 -22.02 -8.94 1.54
N VAL A 287 -21.91 -8.16 0.47
CA VAL A 287 -20.67 -7.45 0.11
C VAL A 287 -20.41 -6.29 1.08
N ARG A 288 -21.46 -5.54 1.45
CA ARG A 288 -21.33 -4.34 2.29
C ARG A 288 -20.79 -4.67 3.70
N PRO A 289 -21.34 -5.64 4.45
CA PRO A 289 -20.80 -6.04 5.76
C PRO A 289 -19.33 -6.44 5.68
N TRP A 290 -18.94 -7.17 4.63
CA TRP A 290 -17.55 -7.57 4.43
C TRP A 290 -16.62 -6.36 4.21
N ILE A 291 -17.03 -5.38 3.39
CA ILE A 291 -16.28 -4.13 3.19
C ILE A 291 -16.15 -3.35 4.49
N ASP A 292 -17.24 -3.25 5.26
CA ASP A 292 -17.25 -2.50 6.52
C ASP A 292 -16.31 -3.14 7.55
N GLN A 293 -16.24 -4.47 7.58
CA GLN A 293 -15.38 -5.22 8.48
C GLN A 293 -13.90 -5.20 8.07
N ASN A 294 -13.59 -5.27 6.77
CA ASN A 294 -12.23 -5.56 6.29
C ASN A 294 -11.52 -4.37 5.64
N ILE A 295 -12.25 -3.36 5.14
CA ILE A 295 -11.67 -2.22 4.40
C ILE A 295 -11.95 -0.91 5.11
N CYS A 296 -13.22 -0.50 5.18
CA CYS A 296 -13.59 0.81 5.71
C CYS A 296 -15.09 0.87 6.05
N PRO A 297 -15.49 0.90 7.33
CA PRO A 297 -16.90 0.96 7.73
C PRO A 297 -17.58 2.27 7.36
N GLU A 298 -16.80 3.34 7.18
CA GLU A 298 -17.27 4.68 6.83
C GLU A 298 -17.40 4.88 5.31
N SER A 299 -17.24 3.81 4.52
CA SER A 299 -17.26 3.89 3.07
C SER A 299 -18.60 4.33 2.49
N GLY A 300 -18.55 5.03 1.35
CA GLY A 300 -19.72 5.37 0.54
C GLY A 300 -20.22 4.22 -0.35
N TYR A 301 -19.73 2.99 -0.16
CA TYR A 301 -20.03 1.86 -1.04
C TYR A 301 -21.53 1.50 -1.03
N SER A 302 -22.17 1.57 -2.20
CA SER A 302 -23.61 1.32 -2.35
C SER A 302 -23.95 0.06 -3.18
N GLY A 303 -22.94 -0.77 -3.50
CA GLY A 303 -23.09 -1.97 -4.33
C GLY A 303 -22.26 -1.94 -5.62
N GLY A 304 -22.12 -3.10 -6.25
CA GLY A 304 -21.37 -3.28 -7.49
C GLY A 304 -19.86 -3.48 -7.27
N PRO A 305 -19.03 -3.19 -8.29
CA PRO A 305 -17.58 -3.29 -8.19
C PRO A 305 -16.99 -2.33 -7.16
N PHE A 306 -15.92 -2.76 -6.50
CA PHE A 306 -15.20 -1.96 -5.53
C PHE A 306 -13.69 -2.10 -5.72
N TYR A 307 -12.89 -1.38 -4.94
CA TYR A 307 -11.44 -1.48 -4.98
C TYR A 307 -10.91 -2.02 -3.65
N ILE A 308 -9.77 -2.69 -3.69
CA ILE A 308 -9.08 -3.12 -2.49
C ILE A 308 -7.67 -2.58 -2.48
N GLU A 309 -7.19 -2.36 -1.27
CA GLU A 309 -5.79 -2.26 -0.91
C GLU A 309 -5.44 -3.50 -0.09
N ALA A 310 -4.27 -4.09 -0.32
CA ALA A 310 -3.74 -5.14 0.55
C ALA A 310 -2.21 -5.09 0.63
N ILE A 311 -1.66 -5.56 1.75
CA ILE A 311 -0.22 -5.76 1.93
C ILE A 311 0.06 -7.27 2.01
N TRP A 312 1.01 -7.76 1.22
CA TRP A 312 1.46 -9.14 1.30
C TRP A 312 2.20 -9.38 2.61
N THR A 313 1.98 -10.51 3.27
CA THR A 313 2.65 -10.80 4.55
C THR A 313 3.95 -11.58 4.35
N SER A 314 4.16 -12.17 3.17
CA SER A 314 5.26 -13.10 2.90
C SER A 314 5.37 -14.23 3.93
N GLY A 315 4.24 -14.64 4.51
CA GLY A 315 4.17 -15.69 5.53
C GLY A 315 4.62 -15.27 6.93
N VAL A 316 4.87 -13.97 7.17
CA VAL A 316 5.09 -13.42 8.53
C VAL A 316 3.84 -13.60 9.39
N LEU A 317 2.66 -13.57 8.76
CA LEU A 317 1.38 -13.83 9.39
C LEU A 317 0.80 -15.14 8.85
N ASP A 318 -0.17 -15.71 9.56
CA ASP A 318 -0.88 -16.95 9.18
C ASP A 318 -1.78 -16.81 7.93
N ARG A 319 -1.66 -15.69 7.20
CA ARG A 319 -2.42 -15.35 5.99
C ARG A 319 -1.52 -14.73 4.94
N PRO A 320 -1.79 -14.92 3.64
CA PRO A 320 -0.93 -14.46 2.55
C PRO A 320 -0.88 -12.93 2.39
N TYR A 321 -1.97 -12.24 2.73
CA TYR A 321 -2.11 -10.79 2.67
C TYR A 321 -2.93 -10.28 3.86
N VAL A 322 -2.88 -8.98 4.10
CA VAL A 322 -3.69 -8.24 5.07
C VAL A 322 -4.39 -7.07 4.40
N LEU A 323 -5.65 -6.86 4.76
CA LEU A 323 -6.50 -5.74 4.37
C LEU A 323 -6.47 -4.63 5.43
N PRO A 324 -6.89 -3.39 5.13
CA PRO A 324 -6.69 -2.24 6.02
C PRO A 324 -7.20 -2.40 7.46
N MET A 325 -8.31 -3.13 7.67
CA MET A 325 -8.90 -3.35 9.00
C MET A 325 -8.41 -4.63 9.68
N ASP A 326 -7.54 -5.39 9.03
CA ASP A 326 -7.00 -6.62 9.59
C ASP A 326 -6.07 -6.35 10.78
N PRO A 327 -6.12 -7.15 11.87
CA PRO A 327 -5.26 -6.94 13.04
C PRO A 327 -3.76 -6.85 12.74
N GLY A 328 -3.29 -7.57 11.71
CA GLY A 328 -1.87 -7.59 11.31
C GLY A 328 -1.48 -6.53 10.28
N TYR A 329 -2.43 -5.76 9.74
CA TYR A 329 -2.13 -4.75 8.71
C TYR A 329 -1.12 -3.72 9.18
N ARG A 330 -1.31 -3.22 10.41
CA ARG A 330 -0.45 -2.17 10.99
C ARG A 330 0.97 -2.66 11.27
N GLU A 331 1.13 -3.95 11.57
CA GLU A 331 2.45 -4.58 11.75
C GLU A 331 3.25 -4.64 10.44
N MET A 332 2.54 -4.62 9.31
CA MET A 332 3.15 -4.56 7.98
C MET A 332 3.55 -3.14 7.57
N ILE A 333 3.30 -2.12 8.38
CA ILE A 333 3.77 -0.75 8.13
C ILE A 333 5.06 -0.51 8.93
N GLY A 334 6.15 -0.27 8.20
CA GLY A 334 7.40 0.20 8.75
C GLY A 334 7.30 1.69 9.08
N CYS A 335 7.92 2.08 10.18
CA CYS A 335 8.09 3.47 10.58
C CYS A 335 9.59 3.71 10.74
N SER A 336 10.09 4.86 10.28
CA SER A 336 11.48 5.25 10.46
C SER A 336 11.83 5.09 11.95
N PRO A 337 12.78 4.20 12.31
CA PRO A 337 13.30 4.22 13.66
C PRO A 337 13.96 5.57 13.89
N TYR A 338 13.99 6.03 15.14
CA TYR A 338 14.62 7.26 15.61
C TYR A 338 13.74 8.52 15.46
N ALA A 339 13.37 9.09 16.62
CA ALA A 339 13.13 10.52 16.76
C ALA A 339 14.49 11.18 16.96
#